data_AF-A0A973E0S3-F1
#
_entry.id   AF-A0A973E0S3-F1
#
_cell.length_a   1.000
_cell.length_b   1.000
_cell.length_c   1.000
_cell.angle_alpha   90.00
_cell.angle_beta   90.00
_cell.angle_gamma   90.00
#
_symmetry.space_group_name_H-M   'P 1'
#
loop_
_entity.id
_entity.type
_entity.pdbx_description
1 polymer ?
#
loop_
_entity_poly.entity_id
_entity_poly.type
_entity_poly.pdbx_seq_one_letter_code
_entity_poly.pdbx_strand_id
1 'polypeptide(L)'
;MVEPWVILISLPIVVYFTRVFGILMSNFVAEDSPYRSTLIILPICAMASFFIPRALEGSPSEQAVLVVFLVVFWLTNNSMISMIVGLGGLLALQFLT
;
A
#
# COMPACT_ATOMS: atom_id res chain seq x y z
N MET A 1 -16.97 -3.43 17.96
CA MET A 1 -15.59 -3.94 17.75
C MET A 1 -15.54 -4.42 16.32
N VAL A 2 -14.60 -3.92 15.50
CA VAL A 2 -14.47 -4.35 14.10
C VAL A 2 -13.61 -5.61 14.08
N GLU A 3 -14.09 -6.66 13.41
CA GLU A 3 -13.35 -7.92 13.36
C GLU A 3 -12.06 -7.76 12.52
N PRO A 4 -10.93 -8.36 12.92
CA PRO A 4 -9.64 -8.16 12.25
C PRO A 4 -9.66 -8.48 10.74
N TRP A 5 -10.46 -9.46 10.34
CA TRP A 5 -10.63 -9.83 8.93
C TRP A 5 -11.28 -8.72 8.10
N VAL A 6 -12.14 -7.89 8.69
CA VAL A 6 -12.75 -6.74 8.00
C VAL A 6 -11.68 -5.74 7.62
N ILE A 7 -10.72 -5.48 8.51
CA ILE A 7 -9.59 -4.58 8.25
C ILE A 7 -8.69 -5.18 7.16
N LEU A 8 -8.37 -6.48 7.25
CA LEU A 8 -7.52 -7.17 6.28
C LEU A 8 -8.09 -7.15 4.85
N ILE A 9 -9.42 -7.17 4.71
CA ILE A 9 -10.09 -7.12 3.39
C ILE A 9 -10.31 -5.68 2.94
N SER A 10 -10.81 -4.81 3.81
CA SER A 10 -11.18 -3.43 3.43
C SER A 10 -9.97 -2.57 3.09
N LEU A 11 -8.83 -2.75 3.76
CA LEU A 11 -7.63 -1.96 3.55
C LEU A 11 -7.04 -2.13 2.13
N PRO A 12 -6.86 -3.36 1.58
CA PRO A 12 -6.54 -3.56 0.16
C PRO A 12 -7.50 -2.89 -0.80
N ILE A 13 -8.80 -2.98 -0.52
CA ILE A 13 -9.83 -2.39 -1.38
C ILE A 13 -9.65 -0.87 -1.42
N VAL A 14 -9.55 -0.22 -0.26
CA VAL A 14 -9.36 1.24 -0.17
C VAL A 14 -8.07 1.67 -0.86
N VAL A 15 -6.97 0.95 -0.64
CA VAL A 15 -5.68 1.22 -1.27
C VAL A 15 -5.77 1.10 -2.80
N TYR A 16 -6.38 0.01 -3.29
CA TYR A 16 -6.56 -0.21 -4.72
C TYR A 16 -7.45 0.86 -5.35
N PHE A 17 -8.57 1.20 -4.70
CA PHE A 17 -9.47 2.27 -5.16
C PHE A 17 -8.77 3.62 -5.22
N THR A 18 -7.93 3.95 -4.24
CA THR A 18 -7.17 5.22 -4.22
C THR A 18 -6.21 5.29 -5.41
N ARG A 19 -5.54 4.18 -5.75
CA ARG A 19 -4.68 4.07 -6.93
C ARG A 19 -5.46 4.18 -8.24
N VAL A 20 -6.57 3.43 -8.37
CA VAL A 20 -7.43 3.46 -9.56
C VAL A 20 -8.01 4.85 -9.80
N PHE A 21 -8.43 5.53 -8.73
CA PHE A 21 -8.94 6.89 -8.82
C PHE A 21 -7.88 7.87 -9.34
N GLY A 22 -6.64 7.79 -8.85
CA GLY A 22 -5.54 8.61 -9.38
C GLY A 22 -5.25 8.36 -10.87
N ILE A 23 -5.28 7.09 -11.30
CA ILE A 23 -5.12 6.74 -12.72
C ILE A 23 -6.28 7.29 -13.56
N LEU A 24 -7.52 7.13 -13.11
CA LEU A 24 -8.70 7.67 -13.78
C LEU A 24 -8.64 9.19 -13.90
N MET A 25 -8.27 9.89 -12.82
CA MET A 25 -8.09 11.35 -12.83
C MET A 25 -6.99 11.78 -13.82
N SER A 26 -5.92 10.99 -13.94
CA SER A 26 -4.84 11.27 -14.90
C SER A 26 -5.27 11.19 -16.36
N ASN A 27 -6.37 10.48 -16.68
CA ASN A 27 -6.92 10.41 -18.03
C ASN A 27 -7.68 11.67 -18.46
N PHE A 28 -8.06 12.54 -17.51
CA PHE A 28 -8.70 13.83 -17.81
C PHE A 28 -7.69 14.96 -18.07
N VAL A 29 -6.40 14.66 -17.96
CA VAL A 29 -5.31 15.63 -18.14
C VAL A 29 -4.53 15.28 -19.41
N ALA A 30 -4.19 16.28 -20.22
CA ALA A 30 -3.39 16.10 -21.44
C ALA A 30 -2.07 15.35 -21.15
N GLU A 31 -1.66 14.49 -22.07
CA GLU A 31 -0.52 13.57 -21.85
C GLU A 31 0.81 14.29 -21.58
N ASP A 32 0.97 15.44 -22.23
CA ASP A 32 2.12 16.33 -22.22
C ASP A 32 2.08 17.34 -21.05
N SER A 33 1.04 17.28 -20.21
CA SER A 33 0.94 18.14 -19.04
C SER A 33 1.82 17.67 -17.88
N PRO A 34 2.57 18.56 -17.22
CA PRO A 34 3.36 18.21 -16.03
C PRO A 34 2.49 17.70 -14.87
N TYR A 35 1.21 18.08 -14.83
CA TYR A 35 0.27 17.67 -13.77
C TYR A 35 -0.14 16.19 -13.86
N ARG A 36 0.01 15.55 -15.02
CA ARG A 36 -0.36 14.14 -15.19
C ARG A 36 0.53 13.22 -14.34
N SER A 37 1.84 13.47 -14.35
CA SER A 37 2.80 12.74 -13.50
C SER A 37 2.50 12.94 -12.01
N THR A 38 2.17 14.18 -11.62
CA THR A 38 1.80 14.50 -10.23
C THR A 38 0.54 13.77 -9.78
N LEU A 39 -0.50 13.69 -10.63
CA LEU A 39 -1.75 12.98 -10.33
C LEU A 39 -1.57 11.46 -10.19
N ILE A 40 -0.61 10.88 -10.91
CA ILE A 40 -0.29 9.44 -10.80
C ILE A 40 0.44 9.14 -9.47
N ILE A 41 1.30 10.05 -9.01
CA ILE A 41 2.12 9.87 -7.81
C ILE A 41 1.39 10.26 -6.52
N LEU A 42 0.51 11.28 -6.58
CA LEU A 42 -0.25 11.81 -5.43
C LEU A 42 -0.90 10.75 -4.53
N PRO A 43 -1.63 9.75 -5.08
CA PRO A 43 -2.21 8.66 -4.28
C PRO A 43 -1.18 7.90 -3.45
N ILE A 44 -0.01 7.63 -4.04
CA ILE A 44 1.07 6.87 -3.39
C ILE A 44 1.67 7.72 -2.27
N CYS A 45 1.90 9.01 -2.51
CA CYS A 45 2.38 9.94 -1.49
C CYS A 45 1.39 10.07 -0.32
N ALA A 46 0.10 10.19 -0.62
CA ALA A 46 -0.94 10.28 0.41
C ALA A 46 -0.96 9.01 1.27
N MET A 47 -0.98 7.83 0.64
CA MET A 47 -0.90 6.56 1.36
C MET A 47 0.36 6.47 2.23
N ALA A 48 1.54 6.76 1.66
CA ALA A 48 2.81 6.72 2.38
C ALA A 48 2.79 7.62 3.62
N SER A 49 2.19 8.81 3.52
CA SER A 49 2.12 9.76 4.64
C SER A 49 1.33 9.24 5.85
N PHE A 50 0.32 8.39 5.63
CA PHE A 50 -0.46 7.78 6.71
C PHE A 50 0.16 6.48 7.24
N PHE A 51 0.73 5.65 6.35
CA PHE A 51 1.21 4.32 6.72
C PHE A 51 2.61 4.33 7.30
N ILE A 52 3.54 5.14 6.76
CA ILE A 52 4.94 5.13 7.18
C ILE A 52 5.12 5.48 8.67
N PRO A 53 4.53 6.58 9.21
CA PRO A 53 4.72 6.92 10.62
C PRO A 53 4.25 5.80 11.55
N ARG A 54 3.07 5.22 11.27
CA ARG A 54 2.53 4.12 12.07
C ARG A 54 3.32 2.83 11.94
N ALA A 55 3.84 2.53 10.76
CA ALA A 55 4.65 1.34 10.57
C ALA A 55 6.00 1.46 11.30
N LEU A 56 6.54 2.67 11.47
CA LEU A 56 7.74 2.94 12.26
C LEU A 56 7.51 2.84 13.77
N GLU A 57 6.28 2.99 14.24
CA GLU A 57 5.89 2.73 15.65
C GLU A 57 5.76 1.23 15.96
N GLY A 58 5.71 0.38 14.93
CA GLY A 58 5.62 -1.08 15.06
C GLY A 58 6.89 -1.72 15.61
N SER A 59 6.75 -2.96 16.06
CA SER A 59 7.86 -3.79 16.54
C SER A 59 8.90 -4.06 15.43
N PRO A 60 10.16 -4.41 15.78
CA PRO A 60 11.20 -4.67 14.79
C PRO A 60 10.84 -5.76 13.77
N SER A 61 10.04 -6.75 14.17
CA SER A 61 9.55 -7.81 13.28
C SER A 61 8.50 -7.29 12.27
N GLU A 62 7.59 -6.41 12.70
CA GLU A 62 6.62 -5.77 11.80
C GLU A 62 7.31 -4.84 10.79
N GLN A 63 8.35 -4.13 11.24
CA GLN A 63 9.18 -3.31 10.36
C GLN A 63 9.93 -4.16 9.33
N ALA A 64 10.44 -5.34 9.71
CA ALA A 64 11.08 -6.26 8.76
C ALA A 64 10.09 -6.73 7.68
N VAL A 65 8.83 -7.00 8.03
CA VAL A 65 7.80 -7.35 7.04
C VAL A 65 7.49 -6.19 6.10
N LEU A 66 7.48 -4.94 6.59
CA LEU A 66 7.37 -3.76 5.73
C LEU A 66 8.52 -3.70 4.71
N VAL A 67 9.76 -3.97 5.13
CA VAL A 67 10.91 -3.99 4.22
C VAL A 67 10.73 -5.08 3.16
N VAL A 68 10.30 -6.28 3.56
CA VAL A 68 10.01 -7.37 2.61
C VAL A 68 8.92 -6.96 1.61
N PHE A 69 7.83 -6.35 2.09
CA PHE A 69 6.78 -5.80 1.24
C PHE A 69 7.33 -4.82 0.18
N LEU A 70 8.17 -3.88 0.61
CA LEU A 70 8.76 -2.87 -0.28
C LEU A 70 9.70 -3.52 -1.31
N VAL A 71 10.52 -4.49 -0.90
CA VAL A 71 11.41 -5.23 -1.80
C VAL A 71 10.63 -6.02 -2.84
N VAL A 72 9.57 -6.73 -2.44
CA VAL A 72 8.71 -7.46 -3.39
C VAL A 72 8.02 -6.52 -4.36
N PHE A 73 7.56 -5.35 -3.88
CA PHE A 73 6.97 -4.33 -4.74
C PHE A 73 7.97 -3.80 -5.75
N TRP A 74 9.19 -3.51 -5.32
CA TRP A 74 10.26 -3.05 -6.20
C TRP A 74 10.59 -4.07 -7.30
N LEU A 75 10.67 -5.35 -6.96
CA LEU A 75 11.03 -6.41 -7.89
C LEU A 75 9.91 -6.78 -8.86
N THR A 76 8.65 -6.76 -8.41
CA THR A 76 7.52 -7.24 -9.22
C THR A 76 6.74 -6.13 -9.92
N ASN A 77 6.89 -4.88 -9.46
CA ASN A 77 6.00 -3.76 -9.81
C ASN A 77 4.49 -4.07 -9.65
N ASN A 78 4.16 -5.12 -8.88
CA ASN A 78 2.80 -5.63 -8.73
C ASN A 78 2.32 -5.42 -7.30
N SER A 79 1.45 -4.43 -7.10
CA SER A 79 0.91 -4.09 -5.78
C SER A 79 0.12 -5.21 -5.13
N MET A 80 -0.54 -6.07 -5.90
CA MET A 80 -1.31 -7.19 -5.35
C MET A 80 -0.40 -8.25 -4.73
N ILE A 81 0.67 -8.62 -5.43
CA ILE A 81 1.65 -9.60 -4.93
C ILE A 81 2.31 -9.08 -3.66
N SER A 82 2.77 -7.83 -3.68
CA SER A 82 3.37 -7.20 -2.50
C SER A 82 2.41 -7.17 -1.33
N MET A 83 1.15 -6.78 -1.56
CA MET A 83 0.13 -6.77 -0.51
C MET A 83 -0.09 -8.16 0.09
N ILE A 84 -0.18 -9.21 -0.73
CA ILE A 84 -0.34 -10.58 -0.24
C ILE A 84 0.86 -11.00 0.62
N VAL A 85 2.09 -10.68 0.19
CA VAL A 85 3.30 -11.00 0.96
C VAL A 85 3.36 -10.20 2.27
N GLY A 86 3.06 -8.90 2.23
CA GLY A 86 3.08 -8.05 3.43
C GLY A 86 2.02 -8.47 4.45
N LEU A 87 0.76 -8.62 4.02
CA LEU A 87 -0.33 -9.06 4.89
C LEU A 87 -0.12 -10.49 5.39
N GLY A 88 0.31 -11.40 4.51
CA GLY A 88 0.64 -12.77 4.88
C GLY A 88 1.77 -12.86 5.89
N GLY A 89 2.81 -12.02 5.73
CA GLY A 89 3.93 -11.92 6.67
C GLY A 89 3.51 -11.41 8.05
N LEU A 90 2.68 -10.36 8.10
CA LEU A 90 2.15 -9.83 9.36
C LEU A 90 1.24 -10.83 10.07
N LEU A 91 0.37 -11.52 9.32
CA LEU A 91 -0.48 -12.58 9.88
C LEU A 91 0.36 -13.75 10.40
N ALA A 92 1.35 -14.19 9.63
CA ALA A 92 2.24 -15.27 10.05
C ALA A 92 2.97 -14.90 11.34
N LEU A 93 3.44 -13.66 11.49
CA LEU A 93 4.02 -13.19 12.75
C LEU A 93 3.02 -13.28 13.90
N GLN A 94 1.78 -12.79 13.73
CA GLN A 94 0.75 -12.84 14.77
C GLN A 94 0.36 -14.28 15.17
N PHE A 95 0.41 -15.24 14.25
CA PHE A 95 0.12 -16.65 14.58
C PHE A 95 1.31 -17.38 15.23
N LEU A 96 2.53 -16.84 15.11
CA LEU A 96 3.75 -17.45 15.64
C LEU A 96 4.20 -16.89 17.00
N THR A 97 3.65 -15.74 17.41
CA THR A 97 3.87 -15.09 18.73
C THR A 97 2.66 -15.23 19.63
#